data_AF-A0A1Y1UUN9-F1
#
_entry.id   AF-A0A1Y1UUN9-F1
#
_cell.length_a   1.000
_cell.length_b   1.000
_cell.length_c   1.000
_cell.angle_alpha   90.00
_cell.angle_beta   90.00
_cell.angle_gamma   90.00
#
_symmetry.space_group_name_H-M   'P 1'
#
loop_
_entity.id
_entity.type
_entity.pdbx_description
1 polymer ?
#
loop_
_entity_poly.entity_id
_entity_poly.type
_entity_poly.pdbx_seq_one_letter_code
_entity_poly.pdbx_strand_id
1 'polypeptide(L)'
;MSKGTQFLTLAIPSIIAYFLAFFHILPIPFVSAETLDLILPVLPWWLLVSFGAYSLSSLGLGLLRFHDTPEAYESLLKEINQAKLELRDAGVTVD
;
A
#
# COMPACT_ATOMS: atom_id res chain seq x y z
N MET A 1 19.09 0.63 -9.33
CA MET A 1 17.85 0.06 -9.91
C MET A 1 16.68 0.90 -9.41
N SER A 2 15.78 1.35 -10.28
CA SER A 2 14.59 2.10 -9.85
C SER A 2 13.57 1.14 -9.22
N LYS A 3 12.70 1.65 -8.32
CA LYS A 3 11.62 0.84 -7.72
C LYS A 3 10.76 0.13 -8.77
N GLY A 4 10.52 0.80 -9.92
CA GLY A 4 9.82 0.20 -11.05
C GLY A 4 10.57 -0.96 -11.70
N THR A 5 11.89 -0.83 -11.90
CA THR A 5 12.69 -1.94 -12.45
C THR A 5 12.72 -3.16 -11.52
N GLN A 6 12.73 -2.95 -10.20
CA GLN A 6 12.70 -4.03 -9.20
C GLN A 6 11.35 -4.76 -9.23
N PHE A 7 10.24 -4.02 -9.35
CA PHE A 7 8.92 -4.62 -9.52
C PHE A 7 8.84 -5.47 -10.79
N LEU A 8 9.29 -4.93 -11.92
CA LEU A 8 9.27 -5.64 -13.20
C LEU A 8 10.13 -6.91 -13.18
N THR A 9 11.31 -6.86 -12.57
CA THR A 9 12.19 -8.03 -12.47
C THR A 9 11.59 -9.17 -11.65
N LEU A 10 10.67 -8.89 -10.73
CA LEU A 10 9.93 -9.92 -10.00
C LEU A 10 8.64 -10.34 -10.70
N ALA A 11 7.88 -9.37 -11.24
CA ALA A 11 6.57 -9.60 -11.81
C ALA A 11 6.64 -10.45 -13.10
N ILE A 12 7.56 -10.12 -14.01
CA ILE A 12 7.70 -10.82 -15.29
C ILE A 12 7.95 -12.33 -15.11
N PRO A 13 8.98 -12.78 -14.37
CA PRO A 13 9.21 -14.21 -14.19
C PRO A 13 8.08 -14.90 -13.41
N SER A 14 7.43 -14.21 -12.47
CA SER A 14 6.27 -14.77 -11.76
C SER A 14 5.09 -15.03 -12.69
N ILE A 15 4.81 -14.11 -13.63
CA ILE A 15 3.76 -14.28 -14.65
C ILE A 15 4.12 -15.41 -15.61
N ILE A 16 5.39 -15.48 -16.06
CA ILE A 16 5.86 -16.58 -16.93
C ILE A 16 5.71 -17.92 -16.21
N ALA A 17 6.13 -18.02 -14.94
CA ALA A 17 5.99 -19.23 -14.14
C ALA A 17 4.52 -19.64 -13.97
N TYR A 18 3.61 -18.68 -13.75
CA TYR A 18 2.17 -18.94 -13.70
C TYR A 18 1.65 -19.56 -15.00
N PHE A 19 1.99 -18.99 -16.17
CA PHE A 19 1.55 -19.55 -17.45
C PHE A 19 2.15 -20.94 -17.73
N LEU A 20 3.43 -21.15 -17.38
CA LEU A 20 4.06 -22.47 -17.50
C LEU A 20 3.35 -23.52 -16.62
N ALA A 21 2.92 -23.14 -15.42
CA ALA A 21 2.09 -23.99 -14.56
C ALA A 21 0.68 -24.19 -15.13
N PHE A 22 0.05 -23.13 -15.66
CA PHE A 22 -1.28 -23.17 -16.26
C PHE A 22 -1.38 -24.13 -17.46
N PHE A 23 -0.33 -24.22 -18.28
CA PHE A 23 -0.25 -25.16 -19.40
C PHE A 23 0.29 -26.54 -19.02
N HIS A 24 0.46 -26.84 -17.73
CA HIS A 24 1.04 -28.10 -17.23
C HIS A 24 2.44 -28.42 -17.78
N ILE A 25 3.19 -27.40 -18.20
CA ILE A 25 4.57 -27.53 -18.68
C ILE A 25 5.52 -27.74 -17.48
N LEU A 26 5.18 -27.13 -16.35
CA LEU A 26 5.91 -27.29 -15.10
C LEU A 26 5.30 -28.43 -14.26
N PRO A 27 6.02 -29.54 -14.01
CA PRO A 27 5.53 -30.56 -13.10
C PRO A 27 5.56 -30.02 -11.66
N ILE A 28 4.40 -29.93 -11.02
CA ILE A 28 4.27 -29.53 -9.62
C ILE A 28 4.19 -30.80 -8.77
N PRO A 29 5.27 -31.18 -8.06
CA PRO A 29 5.24 -32.35 -7.19
C PRO A 29 4.29 -32.09 -6.00
N PHE A 30 3.73 -33.16 -5.44
CA PHE A 30 2.88 -33.14 -4.24
C PHE A 30 1.46 -32.55 -4.39
N VAL A 31 1.03 -32.18 -5.61
CA VAL A 31 -0.35 -31.72 -5.88
C VAL A 31 -0.95 -32.59 -6.98
N SER A 32 -2.21 -33.03 -6.81
CA SER A 32 -2.91 -33.78 -7.85
C SER A 32 -3.30 -32.88 -9.03
N ALA A 33 -3.30 -33.43 -10.25
CA ALA A 33 -3.66 -32.70 -11.46
C ALA A 33 -5.08 -32.09 -11.36
N GLU A 34 -6.03 -32.85 -10.80
CA GLU A 34 -7.40 -32.38 -10.55
C GLU A 34 -7.45 -31.12 -9.68
N THR A 35 -6.58 -31.04 -8.66
CA THR A 35 -6.52 -29.89 -7.77
C THR A 35 -5.92 -28.67 -8.49
N LEU A 36 -4.90 -28.88 -9.34
CA LEU A 36 -4.28 -27.82 -10.12
C LEU A 36 -5.26 -27.18 -11.10
N ASP A 37 -6.06 -27.99 -11.79
CA ASP A 37 -7.07 -27.52 -12.75
C ASP A 37 -8.16 -26.66 -12.09
N LEU A 38 -8.44 -26.89 -10.81
CA LEU A 38 -9.37 -26.07 -10.04
C LEU A 38 -8.74 -24.78 -9.51
N ILE A 39 -7.48 -24.84 -9.06
CA ILE A 39 -6.81 -23.71 -8.37
C ILE A 39 -6.22 -22.71 -9.37
N LEU A 40 -5.53 -23.17 -10.42
CA LEU A 40 -4.79 -22.30 -11.33
C LEU A 40 -5.67 -21.22 -12.01
N PRO A 41 -6.90 -21.50 -12.45
CA PRO A 41 -7.78 -20.49 -13.04
C PRO A 41 -8.25 -19.41 -12.06
N VAL A 42 -8.42 -19.75 -10.77
CA VAL A 42 -8.94 -18.81 -9.75
C VAL A 42 -7.84 -18.03 -9.03
N LEU A 43 -6.58 -18.44 -9.18
CA LEU A 43 -5.42 -17.84 -8.52
C LEU A 43 -5.24 -16.34 -8.82
N PRO A 44 -5.42 -15.85 -10.06
CA PRO A 44 -5.36 -14.41 -10.33
C PRO A 44 -6.43 -13.60 -9.60
N TRP A 45 -7.63 -14.17 -9.44
CA TRP A 45 -8.70 -13.52 -8.69
C TRP A 45 -8.37 -13.45 -7.19
N TRP A 46 -7.84 -14.54 -6.63
CA TRP A 46 -7.37 -14.56 -5.25
C TRP A 46 -6.22 -13.60 -4.98
N LEU A 47 -5.35 -13.38 -5.97
CA LEU A 47 -4.30 -12.36 -5.88
C LEU A 47 -4.90 -10.95 -5.77
N LEU A 48 -5.93 -10.64 -6.56
CA LEU A 48 -6.64 -9.36 -6.48
C LEU A 48 -7.33 -9.19 -5.12
N VAL A 49 -8.03 -10.21 -4.62
CA VAL A 49 -8.69 -10.19 -3.31
C VAL A 49 -7.67 -9.98 -2.19
N SER A 50 -6.55 -10.70 -2.24
CA SER A 50 -5.47 -10.59 -1.25
C SER A 50 -4.82 -9.21 -1.27
N PHE A 51 -4.58 -8.66 -2.46
CA PHE A 51 -4.06 -7.31 -2.64
C PHE A 51 -5.02 -6.28 -2.06
N GLY A 52 -6.31 -6.38 -2.36
CA GLY A 52 -7.33 -5.49 -1.80
C GLY A 52 -7.40 -5.55 -0.28
N ALA A 53 -7.40 -6.75 0.31
CA ALA A 53 -7.40 -6.95 1.75
C ALA A 53 -6.13 -6.36 2.41
N TYR A 54 -4.96 -6.55 1.79
CA TYR A 54 -3.70 -5.96 2.25
C TYR A 54 -3.72 -4.44 2.20
N SER A 55 -4.16 -3.84 1.08
CA SER A 55 -4.27 -2.39 0.93
C SER A 55 -5.22 -1.79 1.97
N LEU A 56 -6.39 -2.41 2.18
CA LEU A 56 -7.35 -1.94 3.17
C LEU A 56 -6.82 -2.09 4.60
N SER A 57 -6.14 -3.19 4.90
CA SER A 57 -5.52 -3.42 6.21
C SER A 57 -4.39 -2.43 6.48
N SER A 58 -3.55 -2.14 5.48
CA SER A 58 -2.47 -1.16 5.59
C SER A 58 -3.03 0.24 5.86
N LEU A 59 -4.09 0.63 5.15
CA LEU A 59 -4.77 1.91 5.37
C LEU A 59 -5.45 1.95 6.75
N GLY A 60 -6.18 0.89 7.10
CA GLY A 60 -6.88 0.76 8.37
C GLY A 60 -5.93 0.81 9.56
N LEU A 61 -4.78 0.13 9.49
CA LEU A 61 -3.72 0.25 10.50
C LEU A 61 -3.13 1.66 10.55
N GLY A 62 -3.02 2.34 9.40
CA GLY A 62 -2.65 3.75 9.35
C GLY A 62 -3.63 4.61 10.15
N LEU A 63 -4.93 4.47 9.89
CA LEU A 63 -6.00 5.20 10.59
C LEU A 63 -6.06 4.87 12.09
N LEU A 64 -5.91 3.61 12.48
CA LEU A 64 -5.89 3.22 13.89
C LEU A 64 -4.64 3.73 14.62
N ARG A 65 -3.53 3.95 13.89
CA ARG A 65 -2.27 4.47 14.44
C ARG A 65 -2.10 5.98 14.24
N PHE A 66 -3.05 6.66 13.59
CA PHE A 66 -3.17 8.11 13.65
C PHE A 66 -3.53 8.44 15.11
N HIS A 67 -2.50 8.48 15.96
CA HIS A 67 -2.57 9.27 17.18
C HIS A 67 -2.95 10.69 16.73
N ASP A 68 -3.96 11.27 17.37
CA ASP A 68 -4.21 12.72 17.28
C ASP A 68 -2.86 13.40 17.38
N THR A 69 -2.40 14.05 16.30
CA THR A 69 -1.04 14.59 16.17
C THR A 69 -0.88 15.79 17.11
N PRO A 70 -0.49 15.61 18.38
CA PRO A 70 -0.57 16.68 19.36
C PRO A 70 0.54 17.69 19.06
N GLU A 71 1.71 17.19 18.67
CA GLU A 71 2.85 17.99 18.22
C GLU A 71 2.52 18.85 17.00
N ALA A 72 1.81 18.30 15.99
CA ALA A 72 1.43 19.09 14.82
C ALA A 72 0.41 20.19 15.20
N TYR A 73 -0.53 19.87 16.08
CA TYR A 73 -1.47 20.84 16.64
C TYR A 73 -0.77 21.94 17.45
N GLU A 74 0.17 21.58 18.32
CA GLU A 74 0.97 22.52 19.11
C GLU A 74 1.89 23.39 18.24
N SER A 75 2.53 22.81 17.21
CA SER A 75 3.33 23.55 16.24
C SER A 75 2.49 24.58 15.49
N LEU A 76 1.32 24.17 14.99
CA LEU A 76 0.39 25.06 14.31
C LEU A 76 -0.09 26.20 15.23
N LEU A 77 -0.41 25.91 16.50
CA LEU A 77 -0.78 26.95 17.47
C LEU A 77 0.36 27.94 17.74
N LYS A 78 1.61 27.48 17.80
CA LYS A 78 2.78 28.37 17.90
C LYS A 78 2.91 29.28 16.69
N GLU A 79 2.78 28.72 15.48
CA GLU A 79 2.83 29.49 14.23
C GLU A 79 1.71 30.54 14.16
N ILE A 80 0.49 30.20 14.60
CA ILE A 80 -0.63 31.15 14.67
C ILE A 80 -0.31 32.29 15.64
N ASN A 81 0.22 32.00 16.83
CA ASN A 81 0.56 33.04 17.80
C ASN A 81 1.68 33.96 17.28
N GLN A 82 2.69 33.40 16.62
CA GLN A 82 3.76 34.16 15.97
C GLN A 82 3.18 35.09 14.89
N ALA A 83 2.34 34.57 13.99
CA ALA A 83 1.70 35.37 12.95
C ALA A 83 0.79 36.47 13.52
N LYS A 84 0.05 36.19 14.61
CA LYS A 84 -0.74 37.20 15.32
C LYS A 84 0.12 38.34 15.88
N LEU A 85 1.29 38.03 16.44
CA LEU A 85 2.22 39.04 16.94
C LEU A 85 2.77 39.90 15.79
N GLU A 86 3.20 39.27 14.69
CA GLU A 86 3.71 39.99 13.51
C GLU A 86 2.66 40.92 12.89
N LEU A 87 1.39 40.49 12.83
CA LEU A 87 0.29 41.33 12.36
C LEU A 87 0.02 42.51 13.31
N ARG A 88 0.13 42.31 14.63
CA ARG A 88 -0.02 43.37 15.62
C ARG A 88 1.12 44.38 15.55
N ASP A 89 2.34 43.93 15.32
CA ASP A 89 3.50 44.80 15.08
C ASP A 89 3.35 45.58 13.77
N ALA A 90 2.71 45.00 12.76
CA ALA A 90 2.31 45.68 11.53
C ALA A 90 1.11 46.64 11.68
N GLY A 91 0.57 46.81 12.90
CA GLY A 91 -0.53 47.72 13.20
C GLY A 91 -1.93 47.18 12.87
N VAL A 92 -2.05 45.88 12.57
CA VAL A 92 -3.34 45.22 12.32
C VAL A 92 -3.89 44.65 13.64
N THR A 93 -5.11 45.04 14.00
CA THR A 93 -5.81 44.48 15.17
C THR A 93 -6.27 43.05 14.87
N VAL A 94 -5.79 42.08 15.64
CA VAL A 94 -6.14 40.66 15.52
C VAL A 94 -6.52 40.13 16.90
N ASP A 95 -7.74 39.59 17.06
CA ASP A 95 -8.22 38.89 18.28
C ASP A 95 -7.89 37.38 18.21
#